data_AF-A0A641AHG8-F1
#
_entry.id   AF-A0A641AHG8-F1
#
_cell.length_a   1.000
_cell.length_b   1.000
_cell.length_c   1.000
_cell.angle_alpha   90.00
_cell.angle_beta   90.00
_cell.angle_gamma   90.00
#
_symmetry.space_group_name_H-M   'P 1'
#
loop_
_entity.id
_entity.type
_entity.pdbx_description
1 polymer ?
#
loop_
_entity_poly.entity_id
_entity_poly.type
_entity_poly.pdbx_seq_one_letter_code
_entity_poly.pdbx_strand_id
1 'polypeptide(L)'
;MGAEKIGSMKCVSTQKVLPSNGGNPKFEVVVPSGSGTLAGAEVLQAMSTYYSEVGADGIIRGECPDAGVIMVADGMATFSATGVGSFTEDGGASFKGMAYFKASAPSLASLNGAAVVFNWDVDGAGNATWELWEWK
;
A
#
# COMPACT_ATOMS: atom_id res chain seq x y z
N MET A 1 -17.34 0.65 -17.25
CA MET A 1 -15.97 0.86 -16.76
C MET A 1 -15.96 0.53 -15.29
N GLY A 2 -15.09 -0.37 -14.87
CA GLY A 2 -15.14 -1.07 -13.58
C GLY A 2 -13.75 -1.53 -13.15
N ALA A 3 -13.64 -1.98 -11.90
CA ALA A 3 -12.38 -2.40 -11.33
C ALA A 3 -12.19 -3.93 -11.47
N GLU A 4 -11.10 -4.36 -12.10
CA GLU A 4 -10.73 -5.78 -12.25
C GLU A 4 -9.71 -6.16 -11.17
N LYS A 5 -9.96 -7.23 -10.41
CA LYS A 5 -9.03 -7.63 -9.33
C LYS A 5 -7.75 -8.21 -9.95
N ILE A 6 -6.61 -7.62 -9.60
CA ILE A 6 -5.30 -8.01 -10.15
C ILE A 6 -4.33 -8.54 -9.09
N GLY A 7 -4.61 -8.33 -7.80
CA GLY A 7 -3.70 -8.78 -6.76
C GLY A 7 -4.30 -8.80 -5.36
N SER A 8 -3.65 -9.57 -4.51
CA SER A 8 -3.94 -9.71 -3.07
C SER A 8 -2.65 -10.08 -2.37
N MET A 9 -2.26 -9.32 -1.36
CA MET A 9 -1.08 -9.59 -0.55
C MET A 9 -1.42 -9.61 0.94
N LYS A 10 -0.78 -10.51 1.68
CA LYS A 10 -0.72 -10.48 3.14
C LYS A 10 0.61 -9.89 3.55
N CYS A 11 0.56 -8.89 4.40
CA CYS A 11 1.73 -8.12 4.82
C CYS A 11 1.80 -8.06 6.35
N VAL A 12 2.99 -7.80 6.86
CA VAL A 12 3.18 -7.33 8.24
C VAL A 12 3.58 -5.87 8.16
N SER A 13 3.08 -5.06 9.08
CA SER A 13 3.44 -3.65 9.17
C SER A 13 3.82 -3.26 10.59
N THR A 14 4.69 -2.27 10.69
CA THR A 14 5.05 -1.61 11.94
C THR A 14 4.86 -0.12 11.78
N GLN A 15 4.64 0.58 12.89
CA GLN A 15 4.41 2.01 12.88
C GLN A 15 5.38 2.75 13.79
N LYS A 16 5.74 3.96 13.37
CA LYS A 16 6.57 4.90 14.12
C LYS A 16 5.88 6.25 14.12
N VAL A 17 5.72 6.82 15.31
CA VAL A 17 5.21 8.18 15.46
C VAL A 17 6.29 9.18 15.03
N LEU A 18 5.89 10.18 14.23
CA LEU A 18 6.74 11.26 13.76
C LEU A 18 6.38 12.58 14.49
N PRO A 19 7.26 13.60 14.45
CA PRO A 19 6.89 14.94 14.90
C PRO A 19 5.63 15.44 14.18
N SER A 20 4.73 16.07 14.93
CA SER A 20 3.48 16.59 14.40
C SER A 20 3.72 17.76 13.43
N ASN A 21 2.76 17.95 12.53
CA ASN A 21 2.73 19.09 11.61
C ASN A 21 1.59 20.02 12.01
N GLY A 22 1.91 21.19 12.56
CA GLY A 22 0.89 22.13 13.03
C GLY A 22 -0.06 21.55 14.08
N GLY A 23 0.40 20.55 14.85
CA GLY A 23 -0.43 19.82 15.83
C GLY A 23 -1.06 18.54 15.30
N ASN A 24 -1.04 18.29 13.98
CA ASN A 24 -1.56 17.07 13.38
C ASN A 24 -0.61 15.88 13.63
N PRO A 25 -1.09 14.77 14.23
CA PRO A 25 -0.30 13.55 14.38
C PRO A 25 0.21 13.02 13.04
N LYS A 26 1.45 12.54 13.03
CA LYS A 26 2.08 11.94 11.85
C LYS A 26 2.66 10.57 12.16
N PHE A 27 2.60 9.68 11.18
CA PHE A 27 3.10 8.32 11.29
C PHE A 27 3.93 7.94 10.07
N GLU A 28 5.00 7.20 10.31
CA GLU A 28 5.70 6.38 9.34
C GLU A 28 5.25 4.92 9.55
N VAL A 29 4.79 4.26 8.49
CA VAL A 29 4.41 2.85 8.49
C VAL A 29 5.40 2.11 7.61
N VAL A 30 6.05 1.09 8.16
CA VAL A 30 6.99 0.25 7.43
C VAL A 30 6.35 -1.11 7.24
N VAL A 31 6.30 -1.58 5.99
CA VAL A 31 5.99 -2.97 5.63
C VAL A 31 7.32 -3.67 5.41
N PRO A 32 7.85 -4.41 6.42
CA PRO A 32 9.10 -5.16 6.26
C PRO A 32 8.95 -6.42 5.40
N SER A 33 7.74 -6.96 5.28
CA SER A 33 7.48 -8.14 4.47
C SER A 33 6.02 -8.28 4.07
N GLY A 34 5.82 -8.96 2.96
CA GLY A 34 4.52 -9.36 2.47
C GLY A 34 4.66 -10.27 1.27
N SER A 35 3.65 -11.09 1.02
CA SER A 35 3.61 -12.01 -0.12
C SER A 35 2.18 -12.22 -0.60
N GLY A 36 2.05 -12.76 -1.81
CA GLY A 36 0.75 -12.97 -2.42
C GLY A 36 0.85 -12.98 -3.94
N THR A 37 -0.11 -12.35 -4.62
CA THR A 37 -0.11 -12.28 -6.09
C THR A 37 -0.38 -10.86 -6.57
N LEU A 38 0.18 -10.53 -7.73
CA LEU A 38 -0.05 -9.27 -8.43
C LEU A 38 0.12 -9.46 -9.94
N ALA A 39 -0.85 -9.00 -10.73
CA ALA A 39 -0.88 -9.15 -12.19
C ALA A 39 -0.68 -10.61 -12.68
N GLY A 40 -1.11 -11.59 -11.87
CA GLY A 40 -0.93 -13.02 -12.16
C GLY A 40 0.45 -13.59 -11.79
N ALA A 41 1.39 -12.75 -11.33
CA ALA A 41 2.69 -13.19 -10.82
C ALA A 41 2.64 -13.48 -9.31
N GLU A 42 3.45 -14.43 -8.87
CA GLU A 42 3.71 -14.67 -7.44
C GLU A 42 4.65 -13.59 -6.89
N VAL A 43 4.19 -12.88 -5.86
CA VAL A 43 4.97 -11.90 -5.11
C VAL A 43 5.73 -12.62 -4.01
N LEU A 44 7.05 -12.69 -4.16
CA LEU A 44 7.97 -13.31 -3.21
C LEU A 44 8.23 -12.41 -2.00
N GLN A 45 8.24 -11.10 -2.22
CA GLN A 45 8.45 -10.10 -1.18
C GLN A 45 7.84 -8.76 -1.58
N ALA A 46 7.06 -8.17 -0.68
CA ALA A 46 6.58 -6.79 -0.74
C ALA A 46 7.13 -6.01 0.46
N MET A 47 7.69 -4.84 0.18
CA MET A 47 8.19 -3.92 1.21
C MET A 47 7.79 -2.49 0.89
N SER A 48 7.56 -1.67 1.90
CA SER A 48 7.34 -0.24 1.68
C SER A 48 7.53 0.62 2.92
N THR A 49 7.74 1.91 2.70
CA THR A 49 7.60 2.95 3.72
C THR A 49 6.50 3.92 3.31
N TYR A 50 5.47 4.03 4.15
CA TYR A 50 4.31 4.90 3.96
C TYR A 50 4.33 6.02 5.01
N TYR A 51 3.95 7.23 4.62
CA TYR A 51 3.82 8.37 5.51
C TYR A 51 2.36 8.77 5.61
N SER A 52 1.91 9.17 6.80
CA SER A 52 0.56 9.68 6.98
C SER A 52 0.49 10.83 7.98
N GLU A 53 -0.57 11.64 7.82
CA GLU A 53 -0.95 12.74 8.69
C GLU A 53 -2.44 12.64 9.00
N VAL A 54 -2.79 12.84 10.27
CA VAL A 54 -4.19 12.85 10.73
C VAL A 54 -4.69 14.29 10.69
N GLY A 55 -5.63 14.56 9.78
CA GLY A 55 -6.23 15.89 9.66
C GLY A 55 -7.12 16.23 10.86
N ALA A 56 -7.42 17.52 11.01
CA ALA A 56 -8.38 18.00 12.02
C ALA A 56 -9.81 17.46 11.79
N ASP A 57 -10.10 16.95 10.59
CA ASP A 57 -11.33 16.24 10.24
C ASP A 57 -11.33 14.77 10.70
N GLY A 58 -10.27 14.31 11.34
CA GLY A 58 -10.10 12.92 11.78
C GLY A 58 -9.73 11.96 10.66
N ILE A 59 -9.58 12.44 9.41
CA ILE A 59 -9.22 11.62 8.27
C ILE A 59 -7.70 11.49 8.19
N ILE A 60 -7.24 10.26 8.02
CA ILE A 60 -5.83 9.96 7.80
C ILE A 60 -5.54 10.10 6.31
N ARG A 61 -4.57 10.92 5.95
CA ARG A 61 -4.09 11.07 4.57
C ARG A 61 -2.67 10.59 4.53
N GLY A 62 -2.35 9.73 3.56
CA GLY A 62 -0.98 9.29 3.45
C GLY A 62 -0.54 8.94 2.04
N GLU A 63 0.75 8.72 1.92
CA GLU A 63 1.48 8.51 0.69
C GLU A 63 2.66 7.55 0.87
N CYS A 64 2.96 6.81 -0.19
CA CYS A 64 4.22 6.12 -0.40
C CYS A 64 4.84 6.73 -1.66
N PRO A 65 5.83 7.62 -1.55
CA PRO A 65 6.42 8.31 -2.70
C PRO A 65 7.55 7.46 -3.30
N ASP A 66 7.22 6.52 -4.20
CA ASP A 66 8.17 5.58 -4.82
C ASP A 66 9.01 4.79 -3.78
N ALA A 67 8.50 4.65 -2.56
CA ALA A 67 9.16 3.98 -1.43
C ALA A 67 8.63 2.55 -1.24
N GLY A 68 8.12 1.93 -2.30
CA GLY A 68 7.61 0.58 -2.33
C GLY A 68 8.44 -0.33 -3.24
N VAL A 69 8.56 -1.60 -2.89
CA VAL A 69 9.24 -2.63 -3.69
C VAL A 69 8.38 -3.90 -3.72
N ILE A 70 8.17 -4.42 -4.92
CA ILE A 70 7.60 -5.75 -5.19
C ILE A 70 8.68 -6.59 -5.86
N MET A 71 8.99 -7.74 -5.30
CA MET A 71 9.90 -8.72 -5.90
C MET A 71 9.14 -9.96 -6.35
N VAL A 72 9.43 -10.38 -7.58
CA VAL A 72 8.89 -11.58 -8.24
C VAL A 72 10.05 -12.39 -8.81
N ALA A 73 9.78 -13.59 -9.34
CA ALA A 73 10.84 -14.49 -9.80
C ALA A 73 11.70 -13.93 -10.95
N ASP A 74 11.13 -13.07 -11.80
CA ASP A 74 11.77 -12.53 -12.99
C ASP A 74 12.15 -11.04 -12.88
N GLY A 75 12.11 -10.45 -11.67
CA GLY A 75 12.56 -9.08 -11.44
C GLY A 75 11.84 -8.38 -10.29
N MET A 76 11.71 -7.06 -10.41
CA MET A 76 11.04 -6.23 -9.41
C MET A 76 10.19 -5.11 -10.04
N ALA A 77 9.35 -4.50 -9.20
CA ALA A 77 8.72 -3.22 -9.46
C ALA A 77 8.90 -2.31 -8.24
N THR A 78 9.03 -1.00 -8.46
CA THR A 78 8.78 -0.02 -7.41
C THR A 78 7.37 0.56 -7.58
N PHE A 79 6.80 1.11 -6.51
CA PHE A 79 5.49 1.74 -6.59
C PHE A 79 5.40 3.01 -5.77
N SER A 80 4.54 3.91 -6.24
CA SER A 80 4.00 5.00 -5.44
C SER A 80 2.54 4.71 -5.10
N ALA A 81 2.05 5.26 -3.99
CA ALA A 81 0.66 5.17 -3.61
C ALA A 81 0.21 6.41 -2.85
N THR A 82 -1.06 6.76 -2.97
CA THR A 82 -1.71 7.77 -2.12
C THR A 82 -3.07 7.24 -1.69
N GLY A 83 -3.49 7.58 -0.47
CA GLY A 83 -4.70 7.03 0.11
C GLY A 83 -5.26 7.86 1.24
N VAL A 84 -6.54 7.65 1.48
CA VAL A 84 -7.30 8.20 2.60
C VAL A 84 -7.78 7.05 3.47
N GLY A 85 -7.79 7.26 4.78
CA GLY A 85 -8.13 6.22 5.73
C GLY A 85 -8.66 6.73 7.05
N SER A 86 -8.96 5.77 7.92
CA SER A 86 -9.45 5.97 9.27
C SER A 86 -8.94 4.86 10.19
N PHE A 87 -8.78 5.17 11.47
CA PHE A 87 -8.56 4.14 12.48
C PHE A 87 -9.79 3.24 12.62
N THR A 88 -9.55 1.97 12.92
CA THR A 88 -10.61 0.99 13.18
C THR A 88 -10.77 0.80 14.70
N GLU A 89 -11.93 0.29 15.12
CA GLU A 89 -12.26 0.12 16.56
C GLU A 89 -11.31 -0.85 17.28
N ASP A 90 -10.70 -1.78 16.55
CA ASP A 90 -9.73 -2.76 17.05
C ASP A 90 -8.29 -2.24 17.10
N GLY A 91 -8.08 -0.94 16.91
CA GLY A 91 -6.77 -0.29 17.00
C GLY A 91 -5.93 -0.40 15.73
N GLY A 92 -6.52 -0.87 14.63
CA GLY A 92 -5.94 -0.90 13.29
C GLY A 92 -6.24 0.35 12.47
N ALA A 93 -6.14 0.22 11.14
CA ALA A 93 -6.51 1.25 10.18
C ALA A 93 -6.96 0.65 8.85
N SER A 94 -7.86 1.35 8.17
CA SER A 94 -8.30 1.03 6.81
C SER A 94 -8.00 2.21 5.89
N PHE A 95 -7.44 1.94 4.71
CA PHE A 95 -7.13 2.91 3.68
C PHE A 95 -7.69 2.48 2.34
N LYS A 96 -8.12 3.47 1.55
CA LYS A 96 -8.44 3.32 0.13
C LYS A 96 -7.69 4.35 -0.68
N GLY A 97 -7.22 3.95 -1.85
CA GLY A 97 -6.35 4.82 -2.63
C GLY A 97 -6.00 4.30 -4.00
N MET A 98 -4.99 4.95 -4.58
CA MET A 98 -4.41 4.60 -5.87
C MET A 98 -2.93 4.27 -5.71
N ALA A 99 -2.48 3.22 -6.39
CA ALA A 99 -1.10 2.83 -6.54
C ALA A 99 -0.69 2.86 -8.01
N TYR A 100 0.57 3.22 -8.26
CA TYR A 100 1.17 3.26 -9.59
C TYR A 100 2.52 2.55 -9.55
N PHE A 101 2.75 1.67 -10.50
CA PHE A 101 3.93 0.81 -10.52
C PHE A 101 4.89 1.23 -11.63
N LYS A 102 6.18 1.03 -11.36
CA LYS A 102 7.27 1.08 -12.35
C LYS A 102 7.95 -0.28 -12.31
N ALA A 103 7.54 -1.15 -13.23
CA ALA A 103 7.98 -2.53 -13.31
C ALA A 103 9.15 -2.70 -14.30
N SER A 104 10.21 -3.36 -13.85
CA SER A 104 11.26 -3.92 -14.71
C SER A 104 11.07 -5.43 -14.94
N ALA A 105 10.32 -6.11 -14.08
CA ALA A 105 9.94 -7.51 -14.25
C ALA A 105 8.97 -7.69 -15.44
N PRO A 106 9.27 -8.59 -16.41
CA PRO A 106 8.35 -8.90 -17.50
C PRO A 106 6.96 -9.34 -17.05
N SER A 107 6.87 -10.15 -16.00
CA SER A 107 5.60 -10.65 -15.44
C SER A 107 4.70 -9.55 -14.86
N LEU A 108 5.27 -8.38 -14.52
CA LEU A 108 4.55 -7.23 -13.98
C LEU A 108 4.39 -6.09 -15.00
N ALA A 109 4.76 -6.31 -16.27
CA ALA A 109 4.82 -5.24 -17.28
C ALA A 109 3.45 -4.58 -17.55
N SER A 110 2.34 -5.30 -17.35
CA SER A 110 0.98 -4.75 -17.50
C SER A 110 0.66 -3.64 -16.51
N LEU A 111 1.38 -3.56 -15.38
CA LEU A 111 1.20 -2.50 -14.39
C LEU A 111 1.79 -1.16 -14.84
N ASN A 112 2.69 -1.17 -15.83
CA ASN A 112 3.26 0.07 -16.37
C ASN A 112 2.18 0.85 -17.14
N GLY A 113 1.74 1.97 -16.55
CA GLY A 113 0.65 2.79 -17.10
C GLY A 113 -0.74 2.40 -16.59
N ALA A 114 -0.85 1.40 -15.71
CA ALA A 114 -2.10 1.04 -15.07
C ALA A 114 -2.44 1.99 -13.91
N ALA A 115 -3.72 2.35 -13.80
CA ALA A 115 -4.28 2.99 -12.62
C ALA A 115 -4.81 1.90 -11.68
N VAL A 116 -4.14 1.67 -10.55
CA VAL A 116 -4.49 0.59 -9.63
C VAL A 116 -5.17 1.14 -8.38
N VAL A 117 -6.46 0.84 -8.22
CA VAL A 117 -7.20 1.11 -6.98
C VAL A 117 -6.77 0.08 -5.94
N PHE A 118 -6.66 0.48 -4.67
CA PHE A 118 -6.38 -0.45 -3.59
C PHE A 118 -7.26 -0.24 -2.36
N ASN A 119 -7.40 -1.33 -1.59
CA ASN A 119 -7.77 -1.31 -0.18
C ASN A 119 -6.59 -1.85 0.64
N TRP A 120 -6.27 -1.17 1.74
CA TRP A 120 -5.29 -1.62 2.72
C TRP A 120 -5.98 -1.68 4.07
N ASP A 121 -6.04 -2.87 4.65
CA ASP A 121 -6.64 -3.09 5.97
C ASP A 121 -5.60 -3.71 6.88
N VAL A 122 -5.31 -3.06 8.01
CA VAL A 122 -4.36 -3.52 9.02
C VAL A 122 -5.02 -3.62 10.38
N ASP A 123 -4.78 -4.72 11.10
CA ASP A 123 -5.28 -4.94 12.45
C ASP A 123 -4.37 -4.31 13.54
N GLY A 124 -4.82 -4.31 14.80
CA GLY A 124 -4.03 -3.79 15.92
C GLY A 124 -2.73 -4.57 16.22
N ALA A 125 -2.53 -5.74 15.62
CA ALA A 125 -1.29 -6.52 15.70
C ALA A 125 -0.33 -6.25 14.53
N GLY A 126 -0.72 -5.40 13.57
CA GLY A 126 0.08 -5.06 12.40
C GLY A 126 -0.06 -6.04 11.24
N ASN A 127 -0.96 -7.03 11.31
CA ASN A 127 -1.25 -7.89 10.17
C ASN A 127 -2.10 -7.13 9.17
N ALA A 128 -1.67 -7.11 7.92
CA ALA A 128 -2.30 -6.33 6.88
C ALA A 128 -2.70 -7.15 5.67
N THR A 129 -3.76 -6.70 4.99
CA THR A 129 -4.17 -7.18 3.68
C THR A 129 -4.15 -6.03 2.70
N TRP A 130 -3.46 -6.22 1.58
CA TRP A 130 -3.45 -5.27 0.47
C TRP A 130 -4.16 -5.89 -0.73
N GLU A 131 -5.32 -5.34 -1.06
CA GLU A 131 -6.14 -5.77 -2.19
C GLU A 131 -6.02 -4.76 -3.32
N LEU A 132 -5.83 -5.23 -4.56
CA LEU A 132 -5.54 -4.36 -5.71
C LEU A 132 -6.41 -4.68 -6.90
N TRP A 133 -6.90 -3.62 -7.56
CA TRP A 133 -7.71 -3.68 -8.76
C TRP A 133 -7.23 -2.70 -9.81
N GLU A 134 -7.14 -3.12 -11.07
CA GLU A 134 -6.94 -2.20 -12.19
C GLU A 134 -8.27 -1.51 -12.54
N TRP A 135 -8.24 -0.19 -12.66
CA TRP A 135 -9.39 0.57 -13.13
C TRP A 135 -9.48 0.53 -14.67
N LYS A 136 -10.59 0.04 -15.21
CA LYS A 136 -10.86 -0.10 -16.66
C LYS A 136 -11.99 0.80 -17.14
#